data_AF-A0A930W179-F1
#
_entry.id   AF-A0A930W179-F1
#
_cell.length_a   1.000
_cell.length_b   1.000
_cell.length_c   1.000
_cell.angle_alpha   90.00
_cell.angle_beta   90.00
_cell.angle_gamma   90.00
#
_symmetry.space_group_name_H-M   'P 1'
#
loop_
_entity.id
_entity.type
_entity.pdbx_description
1 polymer ?
#
loop_
_entity_poly.entity_id
_entity_poly.type
_entity_poly.pdbx_seq_one_letter_code
_entity_poly.pdbx_strand_id
1 'polypeptide(L)'
;MGKKSSEALEISYEDLVNYLHNHHSVYMKVGNQVYYLTDVNFEAWRAQDTSIRNAKNHFVDCSELVPTVDEFLSLPFVNGKTIKDVFSHATFYASVKDQKE
;
A
#
# COMPACT_ATOMS: atom_id res chain seq x y z
N MET A 1 11.88 3.18 -1.58
CA MET A 1 10.48 2.93 -2.01
C MET A 1 10.53 2.59 -3.49
N GLY A 2 9.84 1.53 -3.93
CA GLY A 2 9.75 1.17 -5.36
C GLY A 2 8.94 2.20 -6.15
N LYS A 3 8.95 2.15 -7.48
CA LYS A 3 8.10 2.96 -8.35
C LYS A 3 6.76 2.27 -8.57
N LYS A 4 5.70 3.06 -8.74
CA LYS A 4 4.38 2.54 -9.11
C LYS A 4 4.40 2.06 -10.56
N SER A 5 3.97 0.83 -10.82
CA SER A 5 3.73 0.35 -12.19
C SER A 5 2.70 1.22 -12.94
N SER A 6 2.82 1.28 -14.26
CA SER A 6 1.80 1.84 -15.16
C SER A 6 0.57 0.93 -15.25
N GLU A 7 0.78 -0.38 -15.11
CA GLU A 7 -0.27 -1.40 -15.25
C GLU A 7 -0.95 -1.68 -13.90
N ALA A 8 -2.29 -1.70 -13.93
CA ALA A 8 -3.09 -2.08 -12.79
C ALA A 8 -3.03 -3.59 -12.59
N LEU A 9 -3.00 -4.01 -11.33
CA LEU A 9 -3.13 -5.41 -10.94
C LEU A 9 -4.60 -5.82 -11.02
N GLU A 10 -4.87 -6.91 -11.72
CA GLU A 10 -6.15 -7.62 -11.62
C GLU A 10 -6.06 -8.57 -10.42
N ILE A 11 -6.58 -8.12 -9.28
CA ILE A 11 -6.43 -8.81 -8.00
C ILE A 11 -7.72 -8.75 -7.18
N SER A 12 -8.10 -9.87 -6.58
CA SER A 12 -9.21 -9.93 -5.63
C SER A 12 -8.76 -9.49 -4.23
N TYR A 13 -9.72 -9.25 -3.32
CA TYR A 13 -9.39 -8.93 -1.93
C TYR A 13 -8.65 -10.07 -1.24
N GLU A 14 -9.04 -11.31 -1.52
CA GLU A 14 -8.40 -12.52 -0.96
C GLU A 14 -6.98 -12.67 -1.49
N ASP A 15 -6.78 -12.44 -2.79
CA ASP A 15 -5.45 -12.50 -3.41
C ASP A 15 -4.53 -11.37 -2.95
N LEU A 16 -5.07 -10.22 -2.53
CA LEU A 16 -4.28 -9.10 -2.01
C LEU A 16 -3.47 -9.52 -0.78
N VAL A 17 -4.04 -10.32 0.13
CA VAL A 17 -3.33 -10.85 1.31
C VAL A 17 -2.10 -11.63 0.87
N ASN A 18 -2.29 -12.59 -0.05
CA ASN A 18 -1.22 -13.42 -0.59
C ASN A 18 -0.18 -12.58 -1.35
N TYR A 19 -0.63 -11.57 -2.10
CA TYR A 19 0.26 -10.67 -2.82
C TYR A 19 1.16 -9.90 -1.87
N LEU A 20 0.60 -9.33 -0.80
CA LEU A 20 1.33 -8.59 0.22
C LEU A 20 2.38 -9.48 0.91
N HIS A 21 2.03 -10.72 1.27
CA HIS A 21 2.99 -11.66 1.85
C HIS A 21 4.18 -12.00 0.93
N ASN A 22 3.99 -11.98 -0.39
CA ASN A 22 5.04 -12.33 -1.35
C ASN A 22 5.86 -11.12 -1.85
N HIS A 23 5.22 -9.95 -2.00
CA HIS A 23 5.82 -8.77 -2.63
C HIS A 23 6.17 -7.66 -1.64
N HIS A 24 5.65 -7.73 -0.41
CA HIS A 24 5.92 -6.82 0.70
C HIS A 24 5.50 -5.36 0.48
N SER A 25 5.05 -5.01 -0.72
CA SER A 25 4.57 -3.67 -1.04
C SER A 25 3.68 -3.61 -2.27
N VAL A 26 2.75 -2.67 -2.27
CA VAL A 26 1.85 -2.37 -3.39
C VAL A 26 1.41 -0.91 -3.31
N TYR A 27 1.10 -0.33 -4.46
CA TYR A 27 0.43 0.97 -4.51
C TYR A 27 -1.08 0.77 -4.62
N MET A 28 -1.84 1.49 -3.79
CA MET A 28 -3.30 1.49 -3.84
C MET A 28 -3.78 2.90 -4.20
N LYS A 29 -4.55 3.03 -5.27
CA LYS A 29 -5.20 4.27 -5.67
C LYS A 29 -6.68 4.23 -5.32
N VAL A 30 -7.19 5.25 -4.64
CA VAL A 30 -8.62 5.42 -4.35
C VAL A 30 -9.02 6.84 -4.78
N GLY A 31 -9.78 6.95 -5.86
CA GLY A 31 -10.07 8.25 -6.49
C GLY A 31 -8.77 8.94 -6.93
N ASN A 32 -8.49 10.12 -6.36
CA ASN A 32 -7.28 10.91 -6.64
C ASN A 32 -6.12 10.62 -5.67
N GLN A 33 -6.36 9.89 -4.58
CA GLN A 33 -5.34 9.62 -3.58
C GLN A 33 -4.59 8.32 -3.91
N VAL A 34 -3.27 8.32 -3.72
CA VAL A 34 -2.42 7.15 -3.90
C VAL A 34 -1.69 6.88 -2.59
N TYR A 35 -1.81 5.64 -2.12
CA TYR A 35 -1.18 5.14 -0.91
C TYR A 35 -0.13 4.11 -1.29
N TYR A 36 0.97 4.09 -0.54
CA TYR A 36 1.97 3.03 -0.59
C TYR A 36 1.78 2.12 0.61
N LEU A 37 1.35 0.88 0.36
CA LEU A 37 1.17 -0.14 1.38
C LEU A 37 2.45 -0.96 1.41
N THR A 38 3.08 -1.08 2.56
CA THR A 38 4.40 -1.72 2.66
C THR A 38 4.64 -2.27 4.06
N ASP A 39 5.44 -3.32 4.14
CA ASP A 39 6.09 -3.66 5.41
C ASP A 39 7.31 -2.77 5.68
N VAL A 40 7.76 -2.80 6.93
CA VAL A 40 8.99 -2.19 7.43
C VAL A 40 9.99 -3.30 7.65
N ASN A 41 10.64 -3.74 6.58
CA ASN A 41 11.66 -4.80 6.62
C ASN A 41 11.17 -6.08 7.31
N PHE A 42 9.97 -6.56 6.95
CA PHE A 42 9.37 -7.79 7.51
C PHE A 42 8.97 -7.73 8.99
N GLU A 43 9.03 -6.57 9.65
CA GLU A 43 8.70 -6.44 11.09
C GLU A 43 7.24 -6.01 11.34
N ALA A 44 6.74 -5.07 10.54
CA ALA A 44 5.40 -4.51 10.70
C ALA A 44 4.91 -3.83 9.41
N TRP A 45 3.61 -3.60 9.32
CA TRP A 45 2.88 -3.11 8.16
C TRP A 45 2.35 -1.70 8.38
N ARG A 46 2.38 -0.89 7.31
CA ARG A 46 1.86 0.47 7.30
C ARG A 46 1.37 0.91 5.93
N ALA A 47 0.53 1.95 5.94
CA ALA A 47 0.16 2.73 4.77
C ALA A 47 0.84 4.10 4.83
N GLN A 48 1.31 4.58 3.68
CA GLN A 48 1.92 5.89 3.55
C GLN A 48 1.20 6.71 2.47
N ASP A 49 0.99 8.00 2.72
CA ASP A 49 0.46 8.94 1.75
C ASP A 49 1.57 9.38 0.79
N THR A 50 1.39 9.10 -0.51
CA THR A 50 2.40 9.40 -1.53
C THR A 50 2.42 10.87 -1.95
N SER A 51 1.39 11.65 -1.58
CA SER A 51 1.29 13.08 -1.88
C SER A 51 2.11 13.96 -0.92
N ILE A 52 2.47 13.42 0.25
CA ILE A 52 3.18 14.15 1.30
C ILE A 52 4.57 13.54 1.48
N ARG A 53 5.58 14.39 1.56
CA ARG A 53 6.96 13.98 1.85
C ARG A 53 7.49 14.65 3.10
N ASN A 54 8.20 13.89 3.92
CA ASN A 54 8.89 14.43 5.10
C ASN A 54 10.25 15.05 4.74
N ALA A 55 10.96 15.57 5.74
CA ALA A 55 12.29 16.18 5.59
C ALA A 55 13.37 15.25 5.00
N LYS A 56 13.15 13.92 5.05
CA LYS A 56 14.03 12.90 4.46
C LYS A 56 13.55 12.47 3.06
N ASN A 57 12.61 13.20 2.47
CA ASN A 57 12.01 12.91 1.16
C ASN A 57 11.26 11.55 1.10
N HIS A 58 10.84 11.01 2.26
CA HIS A 58 10.04 9.78 2.34
C HIS A 58 8.55 10.09 2.40
N PHE A 59 7.71 9.17 1.92
CA PHE A 59 6.26 9.24 2.14
C PHE A 59 5.94 9.24 3.64
N VAL A 60 4.86 9.93 4.00
CA VAL A 60 4.44 10.08 5.39
C VAL A 60 3.46 8.97 5.74
N ASP A 61 3.65 8.36 6.91
CA ASP A 61 2.78 7.29 7.41
C ASP A 61 1.38 7.86 7.70
N CYS A 62 0.33 7.20 7.20
CA CYS A 62 -1.07 7.57 7.40
C CYS A 62 -1.90 6.48 8.10
N SER A 63 -1.27 5.37 8.49
CA SER A 63 -1.84 4.36 9.38
C SER A 63 -0.93 4.15 10.59
N GLU A 64 -1.46 3.45 11.61
CA GLU A 64 -0.62 2.85 12.64
C GLU A 64 0.31 1.77 12.03
N LEU A 65 1.38 1.46 12.75
CA LEU A 65 2.32 0.39 12.42
C LEU A 65 1.90 -0.87 13.18
N VAL A 66 1.53 -1.93 12.46
CA VAL A 66 0.99 -3.17 13.06
C VAL A 66 1.74 -4.42 12.61
N PRO A 67 1.89 -5.45 13.45
CA PRO A 67 2.75 -6.60 13.17
C PRO A 67 2.26 -7.51 12.02
N THR A 68 0.96 -7.55 11.72
CA THR A 68 0.40 -8.54 10.78
C THR A 68 -0.34 -7.90 9.60
N VAL A 69 -0.41 -8.62 8.47
CA VAL A 69 -1.18 -8.20 7.29
C VAL A 69 -2.67 -8.09 7.64
N ASP A 70 -3.21 -9.04 8.41
CA ASP A 70 -4.63 -9.06 8.77
C ASP A 70 -5.03 -7.86 9.63
N GLU A 71 -4.20 -7.50 10.62
CA GLU A 71 -4.38 -6.28 11.39
C GLU A 71 -4.32 -5.05 10.48
N PHE A 72 -3.33 -5.01 9.57
CA PHE A 72 -3.15 -3.90 8.64
C PHE A 72 -4.34 -3.69 7.71
N LEU A 73 -4.89 -4.77 7.14
CA LEU A 73 -6.06 -4.70 6.27
C LEU A 73 -7.33 -4.24 7.02
N SER A 74 -7.35 -4.41 8.33
CA SER A 74 -8.43 -3.98 9.22
C SER A 74 -8.27 -2.54 9.73
N LEU A 75 -7.15 -1.86 9.43
CA LEU A 75 -6.92 -0.49 9.89
C LEU A 75 -7.70 0.54 9.05
N PRO A 76 -8.41 1.48 9.71
CA PRO A 76 -9.08 2.58 9.03
C PRO A 76 -8.11 3.74 8.77
N PHE A 77 -7.55 3.83 7.56
CA PHE A 77 -6.64 4.94 7.19
C PHE A 77 -7.10 5.73 5.95
N VAL A 78 -8.10 5.25 5.20
CA VAL A 78 -8.66 5.97 4.04
C VAL A 78 -9.88 6.77 4.50
N ASN A 79 -9.67 7.96 5.07
CA ASN A 79 -10.73 8.79 5.66
C ASN A 79 -11.60 8.01 6.67
N GLY A 80 -10.96 7.24 7.54
CA GLY A 80 -11.63 6.38 8.52
C GLY A 80 -12.20 5.07 7.97
N LYS A 81 -11.92 4.73 6.70
CA LYS A 81 -12.31 3.45 6.07
C LYS A 81 -11.13 2.49 5.95
N THR A 82 -11.42 1.20 6.00
CA THR A 82 -10.45 0.12 5.77
C THR A 82 -10.19 -0.12 4.28
N ILE A 83 -9.19 -0.93 3.95
CA ILE A 83 -8.94 -1.37 2.58
C ILE A 83 -10.15 -2.14 2.03
N LYS A 84 -10.79 -2.97 2.86
CA LYS A 84 -11.97 -3.75 2.47
C LYS A 84 -13.16 -2.86 2.09
N ASP A 85 -13.39 -1.79 2.84
CA ASP A 85 -14.49 -0.85 2.58
C ASP A 85 -14.33 -0.10 1.26
N VAL A 86 -13.10 0.15 0.83
CA VAL A 86 -12.79 0.91 -0.40
C VAL A 86 -12.37 0.03 -1.58
N PHE A 87 -12.22 -1.29 -1.38
CA PHE A 87 -11.63 -2.21 -2.35
C PHE A 87 -12.31 -2.14 -3.73
N SER A 88 -13.64 -2.08 -3.76
CA SER A 88 -14.43 -1.99 -4.99
C SER A 88 -14.19 -0.72 -5.82
N HIS A 89 -13.60 0.31 -5.22
CA HIS A 89 -13.24 1.58 -5.85
C HIS A 89 -11.73 1.80 -5.91
N ALA A 90 -10.95 0.82 -5.42
CA ALA A 90 -9.50 0.88 -5.39
C ALA A 90 -8.91 0.27 -6.65
N THR A 91 -7.79 0.82 -7.11
CA THR A 91 -6.96 0.21 -8.14
C THR A 91 -5.58 -0.02 -7.59
N PHE A 92 -5.08 -1.25 -7.73
CA PHE A 92 -3.78 -1.65 -7.20
C PHE A 92 -2.73 -1.65 -8.32
N TYR A 93 -1.49 -1.32 -7.97
CA TYR A 93 -0.37 -1.30 -8.91
C TYR A 93 0.86 -1.89 -8.22
N ALA A 94 1.62 -2.72 -8.94
CA ALA A 94 2.85 -3.29 -8.41
C ALA A 94 3.86 -2.21 -8.03
N SER A 95 4.62 -2.46 -6.96
CA SER A 95 5.81 -1.70 -6.61
C SER A 95 7.01 -2.31 -7.33
N VAL A 96 7.47 -1.67 -8.39
CA VAL A 96 8.59 -2.16 -9.20
C VAL A 96 9.89 -1.45 -8.78
N LYS A 97 10.99 -2.19 -8.71
CA LYS A 97 12.32 -1.57 -8.63
C LYS A 97 12.68 -1.06 -10.02
N ASP A 98 13.31 0.10 -10.10
CA ASP A 98 13.97 0.49 -11.36
C ASP A 98 14.91 -0.66 -11.75
N GLN A 99 14.59 -1.35 -12.84
CA GLN A 99 15.63 -2.07 -13.54
C GLN A 99 16.60 -0.97 -13.99
N LYS A 100 17.83 -1.01 -13.47
CA LYS A 100 18.92 -0.27 -14.09
C LYS A 100 18.98 -0.77 -15.53
N GLU A 101 18.57 0.05 -16.49
CA GLU A 101 19.07 -0.06 -17.86
C GLU A 101 20.60 0.05 -17.86
#